data_AF-W5YVZ0-F1
#
_entry.id   AF-W5YVZ0-F1
#
_cell.length_a   1.000
_cell.length_b   1.000
_cell.length_c   1.000
_cell.angle_alpha   90.00
_cell.angle_beta   90.00
_cell.angle_gamma   90.00
#
_symmetry.space_group_name_H-M   'P 1'
#
loop_
_entity.id
_entity.type
_entity.pdbx_description
1 polymer ?
#
loop_
_entity_poly.entity_id
_entity_poly.type
_entity_poly.pdbx_seq_one_letter_code
_entity_poly.pdbx_strand_id
1 'polypeptide(L)'
;MAVVSRSYLQSHLNDNPEDSDRFLVSDTPDQTYLLHIMARDNGPIDATTLEQLLSPLFKDGRYQQFVYKRDLQLPPGIPEPAAP
;
A
#
# COMPACT_ATOMS: atom_id res chain seq x y z
N MET A 1 -23.64 -5.17 6.48
CA MET A 1 -22.60 -4.13 6.45
C MET A 1 -21.27 -4.84 6.55
N ALA A 2 -20.39 -4.64 5.56
CA ALA A 2 -19.05 -5.22 5.55
C ALA A 2 -18.04 -4.07 5.47
N VAL A 3 -16.94 -4.20 6.21
CA VAL A 3 -15.81 -3.27 6.14
C VAL A 3 -14.67 -4.01 5.45
N VAL A 4 -14.15 -3.43 4.37
CA VAL A 4 -13.05 -3.98 3.57
C VAL A 4 -12.05 -2.87 3.26
N SER A 5 -10.81 -3.23 2.94
CA SER A 5 -9.84 -2.21 2.50
C SER A 5 -10.23 -1.67 1.13
N ARG A 6 -10.01 -0.37 0.92
CA ARG A 6 -10.23 0.26 -0.40
C ARG A 6 -9.39 -0.39 -1.50
N SER A 7 -8.17 -0.80 -1.18
CA SER A 7 -7.30 -1.52 -2.12
C SER A 7 -7.86 -2.87 -2.56
N TYR A 8 -8.46 -3.62 -1.64
CA TYR A 8 -9.09 -4.90 -1.96
C TYR A 8 -10.31 -4.68 -2.85
N LEU A 9 -11.18 -3.73 -2.48
CA LEU A 9 -12.38 -3.41 -3.25
C LEU A 9 -12.01 -2.94 -4.68
N GLN A 10 -11.00 -2.09 -4.81
CA GLN A 10 -10.54 -1.61 -6.12
C GLN A 10 -9.98 -2.77 -6.96
N SER A 11 -9.15 -3.64 -6.39
CA SER A 11 -8.65 -4.82 -7.08
C SER A 11 -9.79 -5.74 -7.54
N HIS A 12 -10.79 -5.98 -6.68
CA HIS A 12 -11.95 -6.81 -7.02
C HIS A 12 -12.76 -6.22 -8.18
N LEU A 13 -13.03 -4.92 -8.14
CA LEU A 13 -13.78 -4.22 -9.19
C LEU A 13 -13.00 -4.10 -10.50
N ASN A 14 -11.67 -4.00 -10.44
CA ASN A 14 -10.82 -4.04 -11.63
C ASN A 14 -10.90 -5.42 -12.31
N ASP A 15 -10.94 -6.50 -11.52
CA ASP A 15 -11.05 -7.88 -12.01
C ASP A 15 -12.48 -8.26 -12.42
N ASN A 16 -13.51 -7.61 -11.86
CA ASN A 16 -14.94 -7.87 -12.09
C ASN A 16 -15.72 -6.55 -12.28
N PRO A 17 -15.56 -5.85 -13.42
CA PRO A 17 -16.15 -4.53 -13.64
C PRO A 17 -17.68 -4.50 -13.52
N GLU A 18 -18.35 -5.61 -13.84
CA GLU A 18 -19.81 -5.76 -13.75
C GLU A 18 -20.36 -5.66 -12.31
N ASP A 19 -19.50 -5.84 -11.31
CA ASP A 19 -19.89 -5.76 -9.91
C ASP A 19 -19.97 -4.31 -9.41
N SER A 20 -19.54 -3.30 -10.20
CA SER A 20 -19.54 -1.89 -9.79
C SER A 20 -20.92 -1.42 -9.33
N ASP A 21 -21.96 -1.83 -10.06
CA ASP A 21 -23.34 -1.38 -9.84
C ASP A 21 -24.05 -2.20 -8.76
N ARG A 22 -23.40 -3.26 -8.26
CA ARG A 22 -23.96 -4.16 -7.24
C ARG A 22 -23.67 -3.69 -5.82
N PHE A 23 -22.71 -2.78 -5.63
CA PHE A 23 -22.29 -2.31 -4.32
C PHE A 23 -22.60 -0.82 -4.14
N LEU A 24 -23.17 -0.49 -2.97
CA LEU A 24 -23.19 0.88 -2.47
C LEU A 24 -21.97 1.06 -1.58
N VAL A 25 -21.01 1.86 -2.05
CA VAL A 25 -19.74 2.10 -1.38
C VAL A 25 -19.76 3.50 -0.77
N SER A 26 -19.46 3.60 0.53
CA SER A 26 -19.24 4.90 1.18
C SER A 26 -17.89 5.47 0.75
N ASP A 27 -17.87 6.76 0.37
CA ASP A 27 -16.62 7.47 0.12
C ASP A 27 -15.88 7.86 1.40
N THR A 28 -16.61 7.95 2.52
CA THR A 28 -16.01 8.25 3.82
C THR A 28 -15.36 6.99 4.38
N PRO A 29 -14.04 6.96 4.60
CA PRO A 29 -13.39 5.84 5.26
C PRO A 29 -13.75 5.80 6.74
N ASP A 30 -14.15 4.63 7.24
CA ASP A 30 -14.38 4.44 8.68
C ASP A 30 -13.07 4.56 9.48
N GLN A 31 -11.98 4.03 8.93
CA GLN A 31 -10.66 3.98 9.56
C GLN A 31 -9.53 4.03 8.51
N THR A 32 -8.42 4.68 8.86
CA THR A 32 -7.20 4.70 8.05
C THR A 32 -6.12 3.86 8.73
N TYR A 33 -5.69 2.80 8.04
CA TYR A 33 -4.63 1.92 8.52
C TYR A 33 -3.31 2.25 7.81
N LEU A 34 -2.26 2.46 8.58
CA LEU A 34 -0.89 2.53 8.07
C LEU A 34 -0.25 1.16 8.20
N LEU A 35 0.25 0.63 7.09
CA LEU A 35 0.99 -0.62 7.06
C LEU A 35 2.40 -0.36 7.62
N HIS A 36 2.71 -1.00 8.74
CA HIS A 36 4.03 -0.97 9.34
C HIS A 36 4.73 -2.31 9.14
N ILE A 37 6.03 -2.26 8.88
CA ILE A 37 6.88 -3.45 8.94
C ILE A 37 7.36 -3.58 10.39
N MET A 38 7.12 -4.74 10.99
CA MET A 38 7.53 -5.02 12.36
C MET A 38 8.73 -5.98 12.36
N ALA A 39 9.81 -5.58 13.02
CA ALA A 39 10.94 -6.45 13.32
C ALA A 39 10.81 -6.96 14.75
N ARG A 40 11.25 -8.20 15.00
CA ARG A 40 11.28 -8.76 16.35
C ARG A 40 12.45 -8.17 17.12
N ASP A 41 12.22 -7.76 18.36
CA ASP A 41 13.30 -7.42 19.30
C ASP A 41 14.26 -8.61 19.46
N ASN A 42 15.56 -8.33 19.34
CA ASN A 42 16.63 -9.35 19.33
C ASN A 42 16.50 -10.40 18.21
N GLY A 43 15.78 -10.09 17.13
CA GLY A 43 15.75 -10.88 15.91
C GLY A 43 17.03 -10.72 15.07
N PRO A 44 17.27 -11.61 14.09
CA PRO A 44 18.43 -11.51 13.20
C PRO A 44 18.38 -10.31 12.25
N ILE A 45 17.21 -9.67 12.12
CA ILE A 45 16.98 -8.47 11.32
C ILE A 45 16.18 -7.50 12.20
N ASP A 46 16.73 -6.33 12.44
CA ASP A 46 16.08 -5.23 13.15
C ASP A 46 15.42 -4.23 12.17
N ALA A 47 14.71 -3.24 12.71
CA ALA A 47 14.06 -2.20 11.91
C ALA A 47 15.07 -1.41 11.06
N THR A 48 16.23 -1.08 11.64
CA THR A 48 17.32 -0.37 10.95
C THR A 48 17.79 -1.12 9.71
N THR A 49 18.00 -2.44 9.82
CA THR A 49 18.43 -3.29 8.72
C THR A 49 17.36 -3.35 7.64
N LEU A 50 16.07 -3.45 8.00
CA LEU A 50 14.97 -3.42 7.03
C LEU A 50 14.92 -2.09 6.28
N GLU A 51 15.07 -0.97 6.97
CA GLU A 51 15.12 0.36 6.34
C GLU A 51 16.29 0.47 5.36
N GLN A 52 17.47 -0.04 5.72
CA GLN A 52 18.63 -0.07 4.83
C GLN A 52 18.40 -0.93 3.58
N LEU A 53 17.72 -2.07 3.72
CA LEU A 53 17.38 -2.95 2.60
C LEU A 53 16.35 -2.31 1.65
N LEU A 54 15.41 -1.53 2.19
CA LEU A 54 14.35 -0.88 1.41
C LEU A 54 14.78 0.48 0.83
N SER A 55 15.72 1.18 1.47
CA SER A 55 16.18 2.52 1.05
C SER A 55 16.57 2.62 -0.43
N PRO A 56 17.29 1.66 -1.04
CA PRO A 56 17.57 1.69 -2.47
C PRO A 56 16.31 1.69 -3.33
N LEU A 57 15.29 0.90 -2.96
CA LEU A 57 14.02 0.80 -3.69
C LEU A 57 13.21 2.10 -3.63
N PHE A 58 13.31 2.85 -2.53
CA PHE A 58 12.70 4.17 -2.43
C PHE A 58 13.42 5.19 -3.30
N LYS A 59 14.76 5.15 -3.33
CA LYS A 59 15.60 6.08 -4.09
C LYS A 59 15.50 5.89 -5.60
N ASP A 60 15.42 4.64 -6.05
CA ASP A 60 15.38 4.30 -7.48
C ASP A 60 13.95 4.21 -8.05
N GLY A 61 12.93 4.50 -7.25
CA GLY A 61 11.55 4.54 -7.70
C GLY A 61 10.86 3.17 -7.80
N ARG A 62 11.58 2.05 -7.62
CA ARG A 62 11.01 0.70 -7.78
C ARG A 62 9.92 0.41 -6.75
N TYR A 63 10.07 0.92 -5.53
CA TYR A 63 9.02 0.75 -4.53
C TYR A 63 7.71 1.41 -4.97
N GLN A 64 7.80 2.63 -5.47
CA GLN A 64 6.66 3.42 -5.94
C GLN A 64 5.98 2.72 -7.13
N GLN A 65 6.77 2.19 -8.07
CA GLN A 65 6.24 1.35 -9.16
C GLN A 65 5.49 0.12 -8.65
N PHE A 66 5.99 -0.56 -7.61
CA PHE A 66 5.31 -1.73 -7.02
C PHE A 66 4.00 -1.37 -6.31
N VAL A 67 3.94 -0.20 -5.69
CA VAL A 67 2.75 0.34 -5.02
C VAL A 67 1.68 0.68 -6.07
N TYR A 68 2.04 1.45 -7.09
CA TYR A 68 1.10 1.86 -8.14
C TYR A 68 0.59 0.70 -8.98
N LYS A 69 1.45 -0.30 -9.28
CA LYS A 69 1.03 -1.51 -10.00
C LYS A 69 -0.06 -2.31 -9.26
N ARG A 70 -0.23 -2.08 -7.96
CA ARG A 70 -1.25 -2.73 -7.12
C ARG A 70 -2.40 -1.81 -6.75
N ASP A 71 -2.53 -0.66 -7.41
CA ASP A 71 -3.53 0.37 -7.12
C ASP A 71 -3.52 0.80 -5.64
N LEU A 72 -2.33 0.75 -5.02
CA LEU A 72 -2.11 1.19 -3.65
C LEU A 72 -1.68 2.66 -3.64
N GLN A 73 -1.93 3.33 -2.52
CA GLN A 73 -1.43 4.67 -2.26
C GLN A 73 -0.06 4.60 -1.58
N LEU A 74 0.82 5.54 -1.93
CA LEU A 74 2.11 5.63 -1.25
C LEU A 74 1.93 6.00 0.22
N PRO A 75 2.61 5.32 1.16
CA PRO A 75 2.61 5.72 2.55
C PRO A 75 3.19 7.13 2.73
N PRO A 76 2.72 7.89 3.72
CA PRO A 76 3.29 9.19 4.04
C PRO A 76 4.78 9.06 4.40
N GLY A 77 5.60 10.01 3.96
CA GLY A 77 7.05 10.03 4.23
C GLY A 77 7.91 9.29 3.22
N ILE A 78 7.33 8.58 2.25
CA ILE A 78 8.06 8.05 1.10
C ILE A 78 8.08 9.13 -0.01
N PRO A 79 9.26 9.51 -0.54
CA PRO A 79 9.34 10.49 -1.60
C PRO A 79 8.66 9.96 -2.88
N GLU A 80 7.99 10.85 -3.62
CA GLU A 80 7.53 10.52 -4.98
C GLU A 80 8.74 10.11 -5.85
N PRO A 81 8.54 9.21 -6.81
CA PRO A 81 9.64 8.79 -7.67
C PRO A 81 10.17 10.02 -8.41
N ALA A 82 11.49 10.17 -8.48
CA ALA A 82 12.10 11.22 -9.28
C ALA A 82 11.59 11.09 -10.72
N ALA A 83 11.07 12.18 -11.28
CA ALA A 83 10.68 12.23 -12.68
C ALA A 83 11.88 11.83 -13.56
N PRO A 84 11.66 11.09 -14.66
CA PRO A 84 12.72 10.69 -15.57
C PRO A 84 13.46 11.88 -16.19
#